data_AF-A0A970LMH7-F1
#
_entry.id   AF-A0A970LMH7-F1
#
_cell.length_a   1.000
_cell.length_b   1.000
_cell.length_c   1.000
_cell.angle_alpha   90.00
_cell.angle_beta   90.00
_cell.angle_gamma   90.00
#
_symmetry.space_group_name_H-M   'P 1'
#
loop_
_entity.id
_entity.type
_entity.pdbx_description
1 polymer ?
#
loop_
_entity_poly.entity_id
_entity_poly.type
_entity_poly.pdbx_seq_one_letter_code
_entity_poly.pdbx_strand_id
1 'polypeptide(L)'
;MSDYKLGLNKNFISNILFLALSFLLVVILFTGCISMGMTQLRSEETATSAPKPAYEIKLNASGEITDVSLVSALIDVLNNDAMIPEVYSAIPADQRPELSLNDFYLFIEALKHPTAKEIQEFKRVSSDKNKQLSIDITTNLPNLAIEAENSEYYEIIYTESDQNIENNSTIIGIQHDSEGRAYLSGDWIKEINQIYEFSRLYFKAVANRDNEMLAWLLQQGYQRSVDDQVIAVEEKKAQLLIEYYRISIATEPEESVVHLLLPNIIEYTQELEIAPLNQSKIRTCSFRQSNNLMTVSDPYPERIKNQHLNLYYKDEVLFSWSSNGVRQTYYSQLFNNLLGKPKIEKVEMIDPLEEGVDFWRITYKQITFIIRGEADPEKELWTGKVEQLELSEQSTDLSLGNVKGEPDSLYYNMPLKNFYENYPFSPEANFVILGNQQGQRMELTAQVNQDTVSRLIIRAIYE
;
A
#
# COMPACT_ATOMS: atom_id res chain seq x y z
N MET A 1 25.76 42.96 34.56
CA MET A 1 24.95 42.69 35.77
C MET A 1 24.74 41.18 35.80
N SER A 2 25.57 40.49 36.62
CA SER A 2 25.45 39.09 37.08
C SER A 2 24.97 37.99 36.11
N ASP A 3 25.91 37.39 35.37
CA ASP A 3 25.78 36.04 34.81
C ASP A 3 25.96 34.99 35.91
N TYR A 4 24.88 34.31 36.31
CA TYR A 4 24.97 33.05 37.07
C TYR A 4 24.95 31.87 36.08
N LYS A 5 26.13 31.41 35.66
CA LYS A 5 26.29 30.09 35.03
C LYS A 5 26.28 29.01 36.11
N LEU A 6 25.17 28.29 36.24
CA LEU A 6 25.13 27.01 36.97
C LEU A 6 25.97 25.98 36.18
N GLY A 7 27.19 25.73 36.66
CA GLY A 7 28.02 24.62 36.18
C GLY A 7 27.48 23.29 36.73
N LEU A 8 26.48 22.72 36.08
CA LEU A 8 26.07 21.34 36.33
C LEU A 8 27.13 20.38 35.78
N ASN A 9 27.81 19.70 36.71
CA ASN A 9 28.90 18.79 36.44
C ASN A 9 28.42 17.61 35.58
N LYS A 10 28.95 17.46 34.35
CA LYS A 10 28.57 16.40 33.39
C LYS A 10 28.63 15.00 33.99
N ASN A 11 29.51 14.77 34.97
CA ASN A 11 29.64 13.50 35.66
C ASN A 11 28.45 13.20 36.59
N PHE A 12 27.75 14.22 37.09
CA PHE A 12 26.57 14.06 37.94
C PHE A 12 25.34 13.64 37.11
N ILE A 13 25.16 14.24 35.93
CA ILE A 13 24.07 13.89 35.01
C ILE A 13 24.28 12.47 34.45
N SER A 14 25.51 12.12 34.10
CA SER A 14 25.84 10.77 33.62
C SER A 14 25.60 9.69 34.69
N ASN A 15 25.94 9.95 35.95
CA ASN A 15 25.70 9.00 37.03
C ASN A 15 24.21 8.84 37.37
N ILE A 16 23.40 9.91 37.27
CA ILE A 16 21.95 9.82 37.44
C ILE A 16 21.32 9.03 36.29
N LEU A 17 21.76 9.26 35.04
CA LEU A 17 21.25 8.51 33.89
C LEU A 17 21.58 7.01 33.99
N PHE A 18 22.79 6.68 34.47
CA PHE A 18 23.21 5.29 34.63
C PHE A 18 22.47 4.59 35.78
N LEU A 19 22.18 5.29 36.88
CA LEU A 19 21.34 4.80 37.97
C LEU A 19 19.88 4.62 37.54
N ALA A 20 19.34 5.55 36.73
CA ALA A 20 17.99 5.44 36.19
C ALA A 20 17.86 4.28 35.20
N LEU A 21 18.84 4.07 34.31
CA LEU A 21 18.86 2.93 33.39
C LEU A 21 18.99 1.60 34.13
N SER A 22 19.87 1.54 35.14
CA SER A 22 20.07 0.33 35.95
C SER A 22 18.81 -0.01 36.76
N PHE A 23 18.08 1.01 37.25
CA PHE A 23 16.81 0.81 37.95
C PHE A 23 15.70 0.33 37.00
N LEU A 24 15.63 0.87 35.77
CA LEU A 24 14.67 0.43 34.75
C LEU A 24 14.89 -1.03 34.35
N LEU A 25 16.16 -1.44 34.20
CA LEU A 25 16.53 -2.81 33.84
C LEU A 25 16.22 -3.83 34.96
N VAL A 26 16.37 -3.42 36.22
CA VAL A 26 15.96 -4.22 37.39
C VAL A 26 14.43 -4.32 37.49
N VAL A 27 13.70 -3.24 37.21
CA VAL A 27 12.22 -3.28 37.20
C VAL A 27 11.69 -4.22 36.11
N ILE A 28 12.25 -4.20 34.91
CA ILE A 28 11.87 -5.12 33.82
C ILE A 28 12.17 -6.58 34.16
N LEU A 29 13.29 -6.85 34.85
CA LEU A 29 13.64 -8.19 35.31
C LEU A 29 12.78 -8.70 36.48
N PHE A 30 12.15 -7.82 37.27
CA PHE A 30 11.28 -8.20 38.39
C PHE A 30 9.77 -8.18 38.06
N THR A 31 9.34 -7.53 36.98
CA THR A 31 7.93 -7.56 36.54
C THR A 31 7.57 -8.74 35.63
N GLY A 32 8.55 -9.56 35.23
CA GLY A 32 8.33 -10.74 34.38
C GLY A 32 7.79 -12.00 35.08
N CYS A 33 7.44 -11.95 36.37
CA CYS A 33 7.02 -13.13 37.14
C CYS A 33 5.96 -12.81 38.21
N ILE A 34 4.83 -12.17 37.88
CA ILE A 34 3.65 -12.19 38.76
C ILE A 34 2.34 -12.19 37.95
N SER A 35 1.84 -13.40 37.67
CA SER A 35 0.39 -13.69 37.55
C SER A 35 0.16 -15.13 38.01
N MET A 36 0.36 -15.35 39.30
CA MET A 36 -0.10 -16.51 40.05
C MET A 36 -0.84 -16.01 41.30
N GLY A 37 -2.09 -16.44 41.44
CA GLY A 37 -2.96 -16.19 42.60
C GLY A 37 -4.38 -15.85 42.14
N MET A 38 -5.46 -16.55 42.50
CA MET A 38 -5.64 -17.55 43.52
C MET A 38 -6.77 -18.52 43.13
N THR A 39 -6.50 -19.77 43.42
CA THR A 39 -7.44 -20.87 43.64
C THR A 39 -8.56 -20.49 44.61
N GLN A 40 -9.83 -20.58 44.17
CA GLN A 40 -10.92 -20.92 45.08
C GLN A 40 -11.06 -22.44 45.11
N LEU A 41 -10.61 -23.03 46.21
CA LEU A 41 -10.94 -24.38 46.64
C LEU A 41 -12.46 -24.45 46.88
N ARG A 42 -13.17 -25.18 46.03
CA ARG A 42 -14.41 -25.85 46.41
C ARG A 42 -14.28 -27.31 46.01
N SER A 43 -14.07 -28.15 47.01
CA SER A 43 -14.16 -29.60 46.93
C SER A 43 -15.62 -29.99 46.70
N GLU A 44 -15.92 -30.57 45.54
CA GLU A 44 -17.01 -31.53 45.39
C GLU A 44 -16.48 -32.70 44.55
N GLU A 45 -16.78 -33.89 45.05
CA GLU A 45 -16.14 -35.16 44.73
C GLU A 45 -16.47 -35.67 43.33
N THR A 46 -15.44 -36.23 42.68
CA THR A 46 -15.49 -37.35 41.72
C THR A 46 -16.65 -37.44 40.73
N ALA A 47 -16.36 -37.04 39.50
CA ALA A 47 -16.48 -37.96 38.37
C ALA A 47 -15.15 -37.92 37.61
N THR A 48 -14.47 -39.06 37.52
CA THR A 48 -13.35 -39.27 36.59
C THR A 48 -13.84 -39.02 35.16
N SER A 49 -13.80 -37.77 34.71
CA SER A 49 -13.83 -37.47 33.29
C SER A 49 -12.50 -37.95 32.72
N ALA A 50 -12.55 -38.94 31.82
CA ALA A 50 -11.41 -39.30 31.00
C ALA A 50 -10.71 -38.03 30.49
N PRO A 51 -9.37 -37.98 30.41
CA PRO A 51 -8.70 -36.88 29.75
C PRO A 51 -9.36 -36.71 28.38
N LYS A 52 -9.82 -35.49 28.09
CA LYS A 52 -10.35 -35.11 26.77
C LYS A 52 -9.36 -35.67 25.73
N PRO A 53 -9.80 -36.44 24.73
CA PRO A 53 -8.86 -37.07 23.80
C PRO A 53 -7.97 -35.98 23.22
N ALA A 54 -6.66 -36.24 23.18
CA ALA A 54 -5.73 -35.43 22.41
C ALA A 54 -6.30 -35.32 21.00
N TYR A 55 -6.26 -34.13 20.41
CA TYR A 55 -6.74 -33.91 19.05
C TYR A 55 -6.15 -34.97 18.09
N GLU A 56 -6.99 -35.61 17.29
CA GLU A 56 -6.58 -36.66 16.34
C GLU A 56 -6.72 -36.16 14.90
N ILE A 57 -5.61 -36.08 14.17
CA ILE A 57 -5.63 -35.75 12.75
C ILE A 57 -6.23 -36.92 11.96
N LYS A 58 -7.17 -36.61 11.08
CA LYS A 58 -7.78 -37.59 10.17
C LYS A 58 -6.74 -38.15 9.20
N LEU A 59 -6.60 -39.47 9.16
CA LEU A 59 -5.70 -40.16 8.23
C LEU A 59 -6.47 -40.67 7.00
N ASN A 60 -5.77 -40.85 5.88
CA ASN A 60 -6.32 -41.54 4.72
C ASN A 60 -6.42 -43.06 4.95
N ALA A 61 -6.94 -43.81 3.96
CA ALA A 61 -7.06 -45.27 4.04
C ALA A 61 -5.72 -46.01 4.21
N SER A 62 -4.61 -45.37 3.84
CA SER A 62 -3.24 -45.88 4.00
C SER A 62 -2.63 -45.53 5.37
N GLY A 63 -3.33 -44.77 6.21
CA GLY A 63 -2.82 -44.32 7.51
C GLY A 63 -1.91 -43.09 7.43
N GLU A 64 -1.96 -42.32 6.34
CA GLU A 64 -1.10 -41.16 6.11
C GLU A 64 -1.89 -39.85 6.27
N ILE A 65 -1.20 -38.80 6.72
CA ILE A 65 -1.71 -37.42 6.74
C ILE A 65 -1.62 -36.86 5.32
N THR A 66 -2.73 -36.33 4.83
CA THR A 66 -2.88 -35.73 3.50
C THR A 66 -2.99 -34.20 3.59
N ASP A 67 -2.96 -33.51 2.45
CA ASP A 67 -3.25 -32.07 2.40
C ASP A 67 -4.58 -31.73 3.06
N VAL A 68 -5.62 -32.50 2.73
CA VAL A 68 -6.96 -32.37 3.28
C VAL A 68 -6.94 -32.54 4.80
N SER A 69 -6.13 -33.47 5.31
CA SER A 69 -5.95 -33.70 6.74
C SER A 69 -5.33 -32.48 7.44
N LEU A 70 -4.27 -31.91 6.87
CA LEU A 70 -3.59 -30.74 7.42
C LEU A 70 -4.47 -29.49 7.34
N VAL A 71 -5.08 -29.22 6.17
CA VAL A 71 -5.98 -28.07 5.99
C VAL A 71 -7.17 -28.17 6.93
N SER A 72 -7.79 -29.36 7.08
CA SER A 72 -8.86 -29.56 8.06
C SER A 72 -8.41 -29.28 9.48
N ALA A 73 -7.18 -29.68 9.85
CA ALA A 73 -6.64 -29.43 11.18
C ALA A 73 -6.38 -27.94 11.44
N LEU A 74 -5.93 -27.18 10.43
CA LEU A 74 -5.85 -25.73 10.52
C LEU A 74 -7.24 -25.11 10.70
N ILE A 75 -8.24 -25.58 9.95
CA ILE A 75 -9.62 -25.10 10.05
C ILE A 75 -10.23 -25.37 11.43
N ASP A 76 -10.03 -26.56 12.00
CA ASP A 76 -10.52 -26.90 13.34
C ASP A 76 -9.97 -25.92 14.40
N VAL A 77 -8.73 -25.47 14.24
CA VAL A 77 -8.15 -24.42 15.10
C VAL A 77 -8.79 -23.06 14.86
N LEU A 78 -8.96 -22.67 13.59
CA LEU A 78 -9.51 -21.37 13.21
C LEU A 78 -10.98 -21.19 13.62
N ASN A 79 -11.77 -22.28 13.58
CA ASN A 79 -13.16 -22.33 14.04
C ASN A 79 -13.28 -22.48 15.58
N ASN A 80 -12.15 -22.60 16.30
CA ASN A 80 -12.10 -22.88 17.74
C ASN A 80 -12.68 -24.24 18.16
N ASP A 81 -12.73 -25.22 17.25
CA ASP A 81 -13.11 -26.60 17.53
C ASP A 81 -11.95 -27.39 18.20
N ALA A 82 -10.71 -26.93 17.99
CA ALA A 82 -9.50 -27.49 18.57
C ALA A 82 -8.55 -26.42 19.10
N MET A 83 -7.73 -26.78 20.10
CA MET A 83 -6.71 -25.87 20.66
C MET A 83 -5.41 -25.96 19.86
N ILE A 84 -4.76 -24.81 19.62
CA ILE A 84 -3.49 -24.72 18.87
C ILE A 84 -2.44 -25.74 19.35
N PRO A 85 -2.14 -25.88 20.66
CA PRO A 85 -1.11 -26.81 21.12
C PRO A 85 -1.48 -28.29 20.90
N GLU A 86 -2.77 -28.62 20.94
CA GLU A 86 -3.26 -29.98 20.72
C GLU A 86 -3.07 -30.36 19.25
N VAL A 87 -3.47 -29.49 18.32
CA VAL A 87 -3.28 -29.71 16.88
C VAL A 87 -1.81 -29.78 16.51
N TYR A 88 -0.99 -28.84 17.00
CA TYR A 88 0.46 -28.87 16.77
C TYR A 88 1.11 -30.18 17.23
N SER A 89 0.69 -30.69 18.40
CA SER A 89 1.23 -31.94 18.96
C SER A 89 0.75 -33.17 18.20
N ALA A 90 -0.40 -33.10 17.54
CA ALA A 90 -0.94 -34.17 16.72
C ALA A 90 -0.23 -34.29 15.35
N ILE A 91 0.38 -33.21 14.85
CA ILE A 91 1.19 -33.24 13.63
C ILE A 91 2.54 -33.94 13.92
N PRO A 92 2.87 -35.04 13.24
CA PRO A 92 4.14 -35.74 13.39
C PRO A 92 5.34 -34.84 13.13
N ALA A 93 6.43 -35.01 13.88
CA ALA A 93 7.59 -34.11 13.83
C ALA A 93 8.25 -34.03 12.45
N ASP A 94 8.23 -35.12 11.69
CA ASP A 94 8.68 -35.23 10.31
C ASP A 94 7.78 -34.48 9.31
N GLN A 95 6.53 -34.21 9.66
CA GLN A 95 5.57 -33.43 8.86
C GLN A 95 5.43 -31.97 9.34
N ARG A 96 6.29 -31.54 10.27
CA ARG A 96 6.44 -30.15 10.69
C ARG A 96 7.93 -29.79 10.90
N PRO A 97 8.80 -30.08 9.91
CA PRO A 97 10.23 -29.88 10.03
C PRO A 97 10.54 -28.43 10.43
N GLU A 98 11.30 -28.28 11.51
CA GLU A 98 11.76 -26.99 12.05
C GLU A 98 10.66 -25.99 12.45
N LEU A 99 9.39 -26.41 12.44
CA LEU A 99 8.26 -25.58 12.84
C LEU A 99 8.12 -25.60 14.37
N SER A 100 8.35 -24.47 15.03
CA SER A 100 8.12 -24.32 16.47
C SER A 100 6.63 -24.10 16.78
N LEU A 101 6.21 -24.39 18.01
CA LEU A 101 4.85 -24.09 18.47
C LEU A 101 4.56 -22.58 18.41
N ASN A 102 5.56 -21.74 18.65
CA ASN A 102 5.40 -20.29 18.58
C ASN A 102 5.16 -19.81 17.14
N ASP A 103 5.93 -20.33 16.18
CA ASP A 103 5.75 -19.99 14.76
C ASP A 103 4.40 -20.48 14.25
N PHE A 104 3.97 -21.67 14.68
CA PHE A 104 2.64 -22.19 14.37
C PHE A 104 1.53 -21.32 14.97
N TYR A 105 1.70 -20.84 16.20
CA TYR A 105 0.74 -19.93 16.82
C TYR A 105 0.59 -18.62 16.02
N LEU A 106 1.70 -17.98 15.65
CA LEU A 106 1.68 -16.74 14.86
C LEU A 106 1.08 -16.96 13.46
N PHE A 107 1.35 -18.11 12.84
CA PHE A 107 0.74 -18.47 11.56
C PHE A 107 -0.78 -18.60 11.66
N ILE A 108 -1.28 -19.24 12.72
CA ILE A 108 -2.71 -19.31 13.00
C ILE A 108 -3.28 -17.92 13.28
N GLU A 109 -2.57 -17.05 14.00
CA GLU A 109 -2.99 -15.67 14.26
C GLU A 109 -3.13 -14.87 12.95
N ALA A 110 -2.17 -15.03 12.01
CA ALA A 110 -2.22 -14.41 10.69
C ALA A 110 -3.39 -14.92 9.82
N LEU A 111 -3.82 -16.17 10.03
CA LEU A 111 -4.95 -16.77 9.32
C LEU A 111 -6.31 -16.42 9.91
N LYS A 112 -6.39 -15.97 11.17
CA LYS A 112 -7.67 -15.72 11.82
C LYS A 112 -8.42 -14.58 11.14
N HIS A 113 -9.68 -14.83 10.82
CA HIS A 113 -10.58 -13.77 10.39
C HIS A 113 -10.82 -12.80 11.57
N PRO A 114 -10.69 -11.47 11.37
CA PRO A 114 -10.76 -10.51 12.46
C PRO A 114 -12.11 -10.50 13.19
N THR A 115 -13.21 -10.73 12.46
CA THR A 115 -14.56 -10.86 13.04
C THR A 115 -14.94 -12.29 13.44
N ALA A 116 -13.96 -13.19 13.56
CA ALA A 116 -14.14 -14.59 13.99
C ALA A 116 -15.21 -15.36 13.18
N LYS A 117 -15.25 -15.12 11.86
CA LYS A 117 -16.12 -15.86 10.95
C LYS A 117 -15.70 -17.32 10.87
N GLU A 118 -16.68 -18.22 10.87
CA GLU A 118 -16.47 -19.64 10.66
C GLU A 118 -16.11 -19.92 9.20
N ILE A 119 -15.17 -20.85 9.00
CA ILE A 119 -14.81 -21.40 7.69
C ILE A 119 -15.81 -22.49 7.32
N GLN A 120 -16.44 -22.36 6.15
CA GLN A 120 -17.46 -23.31 5.70
C GLN A 120 -16.87 -24.42 4.85
N GLU A 121 -15.94 -24.05 3.97
CA GLU A 121 -15.33 -24.96 3.03
C GLU A 121 -13.93 -24.50 2.65
N PHE A 122 -13.19 -25.41 2.04
CA PHE A 122 -11.95 -25.09 1.37
C PHE A 122 -11.90 -25.84 0.05
N LYS A 123 -11.19 -25.28 -0.93
CA LYS A 123 -11.02 -25.90 -2.24
C LYS A 123 -9.60 -25.72 -2.72
N ARG A 124 -9.14 -26.66 -3.54
CA ARG A 124 -7.84 -26.56 -4.20
C ARG A 124 -7.89 -25.44 -5.24
N VAL A 125 -6.84 -24.63 -5.27
CA VAL A 125 -6.65 -23.57 -6.27
C VAL A 125 -6.44 -24.19 -7.66
N SER A 126 -6.85 -23.50 -8.73
CA SER A 126 -6.68 -23.99 -10.10
C SER A 126 -5.20 -24.20 -10.45
N SER A 127 -4.91 -25.13 -11.38
CA SER A 127 -3.53 -25.44 -11.80
C SER A 127 -2.77 -24.21 -12.33
N ASP A 128 -3.45 -23.33 -13.07
CA ASP A 128 -2.85 -22.14 -13.65
C ASP A 128 -2.47 -21.13 -12.55
N LYS A 129 -3.35 -20.94 -11.57
CA LYS A 129 -3.10 -20.07 -10.43
C LYS A 129 -2.04 -20.65 -9.49
N ASN A 130 -2.06 -21.96 -9.23
CA ASN A 130 -1.00 -22.66 -8.50
C ASN A 130 0.37 -22.37 -9.16
N LYS A 131 0.50 -22.62 -10.47
CA LYS A 131 1.74 -22.35 -11.20
C LYS A 131 2.16 -20.87 -11.11
N GLN A 132 1.22 -19.94 -11.19
CA GLN A 132 1.51 -18.51 -11.04
C GLN A 132 2.08 -18.19 -9.65
N LEU A 133 1.47 -18.71 -8.59
CA LEU A 133 1.92 -18.51 -7.20
C LEU A 133 3.31 -19.10 -6.98
N SER A 134 3.56 -20.34 -7.45
CA SER A 134 4.88 -20.96 -7.34
C SER A 134 5.96 -20.18 -8.09
N ILE A 135 5.69 -19.70 -9.31
CA ILE A 135 6.66 -18.86 -10.05
C ILE A 135 6.94 -17.56 -9.31
N ASP A 136 5.93 -16.91 -8.75
CA ASP A 136 6.08 -15.67 -8.00
C ASP A 136 6.94 -15.87 -6.74
N ILE A 137 6.70 -16.94 -5.98
CA ILE A 137 7.53 -17.29 -4.81
C ILE A 137 8.95 -17.62 -5.22
N THR A 138 9.16 -18.51 -6.20
CA THR A 138 10.50 -18.88 -6.68
C THR A 138 11.30 -17.67 -7.18
N THR A 139 10.63 -16.68 -7.78
CA THR A 139 11.28 -15.46 -8.28
C THR A 139 11.69 -14.53 -7.14
N ASN A 140 10.83 -14.37 -6.12
CA ASN A 140 11.05 -13.40 -5.03
C ASN A 140 11.84 -13.97 -3.85
N LEU A 141 11.72 -15.27 -3.60
CA LEU A 141 12.37 -16.03 -2.54
C LEU A 141 13.03 -17.30 -3.12
N PRO A 142 14.18 -17.16 -3.81
CA PRO A 142 14.85 -18.30 -4.43
C PRO A 142 15.26 -19.42 -3.45
N ASN A 143 15.40 -19.09 -2.16
CA ASN A 143 15.67 -20.06 -1.10
C ASN A 143 14.49 -21.00 -0.81
N LEU A 144 13.26 -20.63 -1.19
CA LEU A 144 12.05 -21.46 -1.06
C LEU A 144 11.59 -22.06 -2.40
N ALA A 145 12.45 -22.05 -3.43
CA ALA A 145 12.08 -22.48 -4.77
C ALA A 145 11.59 -23.94 -4.81
N ILE A 146 12.26 -24.83 -4.06
CA ILE A 146 11.91 -26.26 -4.02
C ILE A 146 10.55 -26.45 -3.32
N GLU A 147 10.33 -25.77 -2.21
CA GLU A 147 9.08 -25.78 -1.46
C GLU A 147 7.93 -25.23 -2.32
N ALA A 148 8.16 -24.13 -3.04
CA ALA A 148 7.17 -23.50 -3.91
C ALA A 148 6.79 -24.41 -5.09
N GLU A 149 7.76 -25.06 -5.73
CA GLU A 149 7.52 -26.00 -6.83
C GLU A 149 6.77 -27.26 -6.37
N ASN A 150 6.96 -27.67 -5.11
CA ASN A 150 6.31 -28.83 -4.51
C ASN A 150 5.13 -28.46 -3.58
N SER A 151 4.52 -27.30 -3.78
CA SER A 151 3.37 -26.85 -2.99
C SER A 151 2.03 -27.04 -3.71
N GLU A 152 1.01 -27.40 -2.94
CA GLU A 152 -0.39 -27.27 -3.35
C GLU A 152 -1.04 -26.13 -2.58
N TYR A 153 -1.83 -25.31 -3.29
CA TYR A 153 -2.49 -24.17 -2.70
C TYR A 153 -3.99 -24.42 -2.52
N TYR A 154 -4.49 -23.97 -1.38
CA TYR A 154 -5.88 -24.11 -0.97
C TYR A 154 -6.47 -22.76 -0.65
N GLU A 155 -7.68 -22.53 -1.14
CA GLU A 155 -8.51 -21.38 -0.80
C GLU A 155 -9.47 -21.79 0.31
N ILE A 156 -9.33 -21.16 1.47
CA ILE A 156 -10.18 -21.30 2.65
C ILE A 156 -11.29 -20.27 2.56
N ILE A 157 -12.56 -20.68 2.61
CA ILE A 157 -13.72 -19.81 2.37
C ILE A 157 -14.48 -19.60 3.68
N TYR A 158 -14.58 -18.34 4.11
CA TYR A 158 -15.31 -17.96 5.30
C TYR A 158 -16.80 -17.74 5.00
N THR A 159 -17.63 -17.92 6.02
CA THR A 159 -19.07 -17.66 5.96
C THR A 159 -19.37 -16.23 5.48
N GLU A 160 -20.17 -16.10 4.43
CA GLU A 160 -20.60 -14.79 3.91
C GLU A 160 -21.22 -13.94 5.03
N SER A 161 -20.82 -12.67 5.10
CA SER A 161 -21.53 -11.68 5.90
C SER A 161 -22.67 -11.09 5.08
N ASP A 162 -23.69 -10.54 5.75
CA ASP A 162 -24.73 -9.69 5.13
C ASP A 162 -24.16 -8.48 4.36
N GLN A 163 -22.87 -8.19 4.53
CA GLN A 163 -22.10 -7.20 3.79
C GLN A 163 -21.40 -7.89 2.59
N ASN A 164 -21.76 -7.45 1.38
CA ASN A 164 -21.22 -7.86 0.07
C ASN A 164 -19.69 -7.59 -0.05
N ILE A 165 -18.87 -8.25 0.76
CA ILE A 165 -17.42 -8.25 0.57
C ILE A 165 -17.09 -9.36 -0.43
N GLU A 166 -16.92 -8.99 -1.70
CA GLU A 166 -16.25 -9.85 -2.67
C GLU A 166 -14.84 -10.14 -2.12
N ASN A 167 -14.50 -11.42 -1.92
CA ASN A 167 -13.24 -11.93 -1.33
C ASN A 167 -13.24 -12.18 0.17
N ASN A 168 -14.17 -13.02 0.63
CA ASN A 168 -14.18 -13.60 1.98
C ASN A 168 -13.47 -14.97 2.00
N SER A 169 -12.26 -15.03 1.45
CA SER A 169 -11.45 -16.26 1.41
C SER A 169 -9.97 -15.96 1.58
N THR A 170 -9.19 -16.91 2.10
CA THR A 170 -7.73 -16.81 2.24
C THR A 170 -7.05 -17.96 1.50
N ILE A 171 -6.05 -17.66 0.67
CA ILE A 171 -5.21 -18.69 0.04
C ILE A 171 -3.98 -19.00 0.90
N ILE A 172 -3.73 -20.30 1.11
CA ILE A 172 -2.56 -20.87 1.81
C ILE A 172 -1.85 -21.93 0.97
N GLY A 173 -0.59 -22.26 1.29
CA GLY A 173 0.17 -23.34 0.65
C GLY A 173 0.49 -24.49 1.62
N ILE A 174 0.43 -25.72 1.12
CA ILE A 174 0.86 -26.97 1.80
C ILE A 174 1.99 -27.59 0.98
N GLN A 175 3.12 -27.91 1.63
CA GLN A 175 4.31 -28.42 0.95
C GLN A 175 4.30 -29.95 0.87
N HIS A 176 4.96 -30.49 -0.15
CA HIS A 176 5.17 -31.93 -0.34
C HIS A 176 6.65 -32.27 -0.28
N ASP A 177 6.99 -33.33 0.46
CA ASP A 177 8.36 -33.86 0.49
C ASP A 177 8.70 -34.63 -0.80
N SER A 178 9.91 -35.15 -0.90
CA SER A 178 10.36 -35.93 -2.06
C SER A 178 9.57 -37.22 -2.31
N GLU A 179 8.82 -37.70 -1.31
CA GLU A 179 7.94 -38.87 -1.39
C GLU A 179 6.50 -38.48 -1.71
N GLY A 180 6.20 -37.18 -1.84
CA GLY A 180 4.87 -36.64 -2.07
C GLY A 180 4.00 -36.57 -0.82
N ARG A 181 4.59 -36.60 0.38
CA ARG A 181 3.84 -36.50 1.65
C ARG A 181 3.68 -35.04 2.04
N ALA A 182 2.46 -34.70 2.44
CA ALA A 182 2.10 -33.35 2.87
C ALA A 182 2.78 -33.00 4.20
N TYR A 183 3.26 -31.77 4.33
CA TYR A 183 3.85 -31.24 5.55
C TYR A 183 3.70 -29.71 5.66
N LEU A 184 3.94 -29.17 6.86
CA LEU A 184 4.05 -27.74 7.11
C LEU A 184 5.52 -27.34 7.24
N SER A 185 6.05 -26.59 6.27
CA SER A 185 7.45 -26.14 6.30
C SER A 185 7.67 -25.05 7.36
N GLY A 186 8.62 -25.27 8.26
CA GLY A 186 9.03 -24.27 9.25
C GLY A 186 9.57 -22.99 8.58
N ASP A 187 10.37 -23.11 7.52
CA ASP A 187 10.93 -21.95 6.84
C ASP A 187 9.88 -21.16 6.06
N TRP A 188 8.94 -21.86 5.40
CA TRP A 188 7.79 -21.23 4.75
C TRP A 188 6.96 -20.39 5.74
N ILE A 189 6.65 -20.97 6.90
CA ILE A 189 5.88 -20.30 7.94
C ILE A 189 6.66 -19.15 8.59
N LYS A 190 7.98 -19.28 8.80
CA LYS A 190 8.81 -18.17 9.28
C LYS A 190 8.75 -16.97 8.34
N GLU A 191 8.81 -17.19 7.02
CA GLU A 191 8.70 -16.11 6.04
C GLU A 191 7.32 -15.43 6.07
N ILE A 192 6.24 -16.22 6.19
CA ILE A 192 4.89 -15.66 6.40
C ILE A 192 4.85 -14.79 7.68
N ASN A 193 5.36 -15.31 8.79
CA ASN A 193 5.35 -14.61 10.08
C ASN A 193 6.16 -13.30 10.03
N GLN A 194 7.24 -13.24 9.25
CA GLN A 194 8.01 -12.00 9.07
C GLN A 194 7.18 -10.89 8.41
N ILE A 195 6.47 -11.21 7.31
CA ILE A 195 5.60 -10.22 6.65
C ILE A 195 4.43 -9.86 7.57
N TYR A 196 3.86 -10.82 8.29
CA TYR A 196 2.75 -10.59 9.19
C TYR A 196 3.12 -9.63 10.34
N GLU A 197 4.29 -9.81 10.96
CA GLU A 197 4.74 -8.87 11.99
C GLU A 197 5.05 -7.49 11.40
N PHE A 198 5.63 -7.45 10.20
CA PHE A 198 5.86 -6.19 9.48
C PHE A 198 4.54 -5.45 9.20
N SER A 199 3.51 -6.14 8.71
CA SER A 199 2.20 -5.55 8.44
C SER A 199 1.52 -5.05 9.72
N ARG A 200 1.63 -5.80 10.83
CA ARG A 200 1.14 -5.36 12.15
C ARG A 200 1.83 -4.09 12.62
N LEU A 201 3.15 -3.99 12.48
CA LEU A 201 3.89 -2.77 12.82
C LEU A 201 3.45 -1.59 11.97
N TYR A 202 3.27 -1.81 10.66
CA TYR A 202 2.77 -0.80 9.73
C TYR A 202 1.40 -0.27 10.13
N PHE A 203 0.45 -1.18 10.31
CA PHE A 203 -0.92 -0.86 10.70
C PHE A 203 -1.00 -0.20 12.08
N LYS A 204 -0.16 -0.64 13.03
CA LYS A 204 -0.03 0.01 14.33
C LYS A 204 0.53 1.43 14.21
N ALA A 205 1.50 1.68 13.33
CA ALA A 205 2.04 3.01 13.09
C ALA A 205 0.98 3.94 12.50
N VAL A 206 0.18 3.45 11.55
CA VAL A 206 -0.98 4.16 10.99
C VAL A 206 -2.00 4.50 12.10
N ALA A 207 -2.44 3.51 12.87
CA ALA A 207 -3.43 3.68 13.94
C ALA A 207 -2.97 4.67 15.02
N ASN A 208 -1.69 4.60 15.42
CA ASN A 208 -1.10 5.49 16.42
C ASN A 208 -0.67 6.86 15.85
N ARG A 209 -0.79 7.06 14.53
CA ARG A 209 -0.32 8.27 13.83
C ARG A 209 1.17 8.52 14.03
N ASP A 210 1.94 7.44 14.12
CA ASP A 210 3.38 7.46 14.27
C ASP A 210 4.04 7.64 12.89
N ASN A 211 4.19 8.90 12.48
CA ASN A 211 4.76 9.25 11.18
C ASN A 211 6.19 8.75 11.03
N GLU A 212 7.02 8.85 12.08
CA GLU A 212 8.42 8.42 12.06
C GLU A 212 8.54 6.91 11.85
N MET A 213 7.76 6.12 12.61
CA MET A 213 7.74 4.67 12.45
C MET A 213 7.22 4.26 11.06
N LEU A 214 6.15 4.89 10.59
CA LEU A 214 5.58 4.57 9.28
C LEU A 214 6.56 4.90 8.15
N ALA A 215 7.22 6.06 8.21
CA ALA A 215 8.26 6.44 7.24
C ALA A 215 9.44 5.46 7.27
N TRP A 216 9.88 5.04 8.46
CA TRP A 216 10.95 4.05 8.61
C TRP A 216 10.56 2.69 8.00
N LEU A 217 9.31 2.24 8.17
CA LEU A 217 8.80 1.00 7.57
C LEU A 217 8.76 1.07 6.05
N LEU A 218 8.32 2.19 5.47
CA LEU A 218 8.32 2.38 4.02
C LEU A 218 9.75 2.35 3.43
N GLN A 219 10.75 2.78 4.20
CA GLN A 219 12.16 2.72 3.80
C GLN A 219 12.76 1.30 3.78
N GLN A 220 12.08 0.28 4.33
CA GLN A 220 12.59 -1.10 4.31
C GLN A 220 12.59 -1.73 2.90
N GLY A 221 11.96 -1.08 1.92
CA GLY A 221 11.95 -1.50 0.53
C GLY A 221 13.24 -1.23 -0.24
N TYR A 222 14.18 -0.48 0.34
CA TYR A 222 15.39 -0.02 -0.35
C TYR A 222 16.63 -0.85 0.03
N GLN A 223 17.41 -1.28 -0.97
CA GLN A 223 18.63 -2.09 -0.78
C GLN A 223 19.82 -1.34 -0.15
N ARG A 224 19.79 0.00 -0.17
CA ARG A 224 20.90 0.86 0.24
C ARG A 224 20.37 1.97 1.14
N SER A 225 21.29 2.61 1.87
CA SER A 225 20.98 3.86 2.55
C SER A 225 20.37 4.84 1.53
N VAL A 226 19.11 5.18 1.77
CA VAL A 226 18.38 6.19 1.00
C VAL A 226 18.97 7.57 1.28
N ASP A 227 18.93 8.46 0.29
CA ASP A 227 19.35 9.84 0.49
C ASP A 227 18.30 10.64 1.27
N ASP A 228 18.70 11.81 1.80
CA ASP A 228 17.83 12.67 2.61
C ASP A 228 16.52 13.07 1.90
N GLN A 229 16.52 13.14 0.56
CA GLN A 229 15.31 13.50 -0.20
C GLN A 229 14.34 12.33 -0.30
N VAL A 230 14.83 11.10 -0.51
CA VAL A 230 13.98 9.91 -0.45
C VAL A 230 13.38 9.76 0.95
N ILE A 231 14.15 10.01 2.00
CA ILE A 231 13.63 10.04 3.38
C ILE A 231 12.48 11.04 3.51
N ALA A 232 12.66 12.27 3.02
CA ALA A 232 11.61 13.30 3.07
C ALA A 232 10.36 12.93 2.25
N VAL A 233 10.53 12.23 1.12
CA VAL A 233 9.42 11.70 0.31
C VAL A 233 8.64 10.64 1.10
N GLU A 234 9.34 9.71 1.77
CA GLU A 234 8.70 8.66 2.58
C GLU A 234 8.03 9.22 3.85
N GLU A 235 8.61 10.22 4.50
CA GLU A 235 7.95 10.97 5.59
C GLU A 235 6.65 11.62 5.12
N LYS A 236 6.65 12.18 3.91
CA LYS A 236 5.46 12.74 3.29
C LYS A 236 4.42 11.69 2.93
N LYS A 237 4.83 10.53 2.37
CA LYS A 237 3.93 9.39 2.13
C LYS A 237 3.27 8.95 3.42
N ALA A 238 4.06 8.77 4.49
CA ALA A 238 3.57 8.39 5.80
C ALA A 238 2.50 9.37 6.31
N GLN A 239 2.75 10.68 6.19
CA GLN A 239 1.79 11.69 6.63
C GLN A 239 0.47 11.62 5.83
N LEU A 240 0.56 11.48 4.51
CA LEU A 240 -0.60 11.38 3.63
C LEU A 240 -1.43 10.12 3.91
N LEU A 241 -0.76 8.98 4.14
CA LEU A 241 -1.43 7.72 4.49
C LEU A 241 -2.13 7.81 5.84
N ILE A 242 -1.46 8.32 6.88
CA ILE A 242 -2.08 8.52 8.21
C ILE A 242 -3.36 9.35 8.08
N GLU A 243 -3.30 10.45 7.33
CA GLU A 243 -4.46 11.31 7.12
C GLU A 243 -5.56 10.60 6.30
N TYR A 244 -5.17 9.82 5.30
CA TYR A 244 -6.11 9.06 4.46
C TYR A 244 -6.87 7.99 5.25
N TYR A 245 -6.17 7.20 6.06
CA TYR A 245 -6.80 6.22 6.95
C TYR A 245 -7.81 6.87 7.89
N ARG A 246 -7.48 8.06 8.42
CA ARG A 246 -8.34 8.80 9.36
C ARG A 246 -9.67 9.27 8.76
N ILE A 247 -9.74 9.50 7.44
CA ILE A 247 -10.87 10.20 6.80
C ILE A 247 -11.57 9.41 5.70
N SER A 248 -11.02 8.26 5.30
CA SER A 248 -11.48 7.55 4.08
C SER A 248 -11.41 6.04 4.17
N ILE A 249 -10.83 5.45 5.20
CA ILE A 249 -10.81 4.00 5.39
C ILE A 249 -11.76 3.68 6.55
N ALA A 250 -12.78 2.88 6.29
CA ALA A 250 -13.75 2.47 7.29
C ALA A 250 -13.27 1.28 8.11
N THR A 251 -12.56 0.34 7.47
CA THR A 251 -11.98 -0.83 8.13
C THR A 251 -10.77 -0.40 8.94
N GLU A 252 -10.85 -0.57 10.26
CA GLU A 252 -9.67 -0.42 11.11
C GLU A 252 -8.61 -1.44 10.66
N PRO A 253 -7.31 -1.12 10.76
CA PRO A 253 -6.28 -2.03 10.30
C PRO A 253 -6.35 -3.44 10.91
N GLU A 254 -6.78 -3.55 12.17
CA GLU A 254 -7.01 -4.81 12.88
C GLU A 254 -8.21 -5.62 12.36
N GLU A 255 -9.13 -4.96 11.64
CA GLU A 255 -10.32 -5.56 11.04
C GLU A 255 -10.10 -5.96 9.56
N SER A 256 -8.89 -5.78 9.05
CA SER A 256 -8.55 -6.07 7.66
C SER A 256 -8.49 -7.57 7.41
N VAL A 257 -9.15 -8.04 6.35
CA VAL A 257 -9.25 -9.47 6.05
C VAL A 257 -8.09 -9.88 5.15
N VAL A 258 -7.31 -10.88 5.56
CA VAL A 258 -6.25 -11.46 4.73
C VAL A 258 -6.87 -12.34 3.65
N HIS A 259 -6.62 -12.05 2.38
CA HIS A 259 -7.08 -12.92 1.29
C HIS A 259 -5.97 -13.72 0.60
N LEU A 260 -4.72 -13.29 0.75
CA LEU A 260 -3.55 -14.04 0.30
C LEU A 260 -2.54 -14.08 1.44
N LEU A 261 -2.14 -15.29 1.85
CA LEU A 261 -1.15 -15.50 2.90
C LEU A 261 -0.07 -16.48 2.41
N LEU A 262 1.01 -15.92 1.86
CA LEU A 262 2.12 -16.65 1.25
C LEU A 262 3.45 -16.12 1.74
N PRO A 263 4.54 -16.90 1.64
CA PRO A 263 5.83 -16.54 2.22
C PRO A 263 6.42 -15.29 1.56
N ASN A 264 6.03 -14.90 0.35
CA ASN A 264 6.50 -13.68 -0.31
C ASN A 264 5.48 -12.53 -0.29
N ILE A 265 4.24 -12.76 0.16
CA ILE A 265 3.18 -11.77 0.10
C ILE A 265 2.05 -12.00 1.11
N ILE A 266 1.58 -10.90 1.72
CA ILE A 266 0.29 -10.84 2.41
C ILE A 266 -0.57 -9.74 1.78
N GLU A 267 -1.81 -10.06 1.40
CA GLU A 267 -2.76 -9.08 0.87
C GLU A 267 -3.98 -8.95 1.78
N TYR A 268 -4.30 -7.71 2.15
CA TYR A 268 -5.40 -7.32 3.03
C TYR A 268 -6.47 -6.59 2.24
N THR A 269 -7.71 -6.99 2.48
CA THR A 269 -8.92 -6.36 1.95
C THR A 269 -9.46 -5.36 2.97
N GLN A 270 -9.72 -4.13 2.53
CA GLN A 270 -10.23 -3.05 3.38
C GLN A 270 -11.39 -2.31 2.71
N GLU A 271 -12.35 -1.86 3.51
CA GLU A 271 -13.47 -1.04 3.06
C GLU A 271 -13.14 0.46 3.18
N LEU A 272 -13.52 1.20 2.15
CA LEU A 272 -13.48 2.66 2.15
C LEU A 272 -14.71 3.24 2.87
N GLU A 273 -14.51 4.32 3.61
CA GLU A 273 -15.58 5.14 4.14
C GLU A 273 -16.26 5.89 2.98
N ILE A 274 -17.51 5.52 2.66
CA ILE A 274 -18.30 6.19 1.61
C ILE A 274 -19.57 6.76 2.23
N ALA A 275 -19.82 8.04 1.99
CA ALA A 275 -21.14 8.65 2.14
C ALA A 275 -21.66 9.18 0.79
N PRO A 276 -22.97 9.10 0.48
CA PRO A 276 -23.90 7.99 0.63
C PRO A 276 -24.30 7.41 -0.75
N LEU A 277 -24.20 6.09 -0.93
CA LEU A 277 -25.04 5.22 -1.79
C LEU A 277 -24.46 3.80 -1.75
N ASN A 278 -24.97 2.96 -0.82
CA ASN A 278 -24.99 1.48 -0.75
C ASN A 278 -24.00 0.64 -1.58
N GLN A 279 -22.76 1.07 -1.76
CA GLN A 279 -21.71 0.30 -2.41
C GLN A 279 -20.46 0.43 -1.55
N SER A 280 -20.04 -0.66 -0.92
CA SER A 280 -18.70 -0.77 -0.35
C SER A 280 -17.71 -0.70 -1.51
N LYS A 281 -16.81 0.29 -1.50
CA LYS A 281 -15.61 0.20 -2.35
C LYS A 281 -14.55 -0.47 -1.52
N ILE A 282 -14.04 -1.55 -2.08
CA ILE A 282 -12.98 -2.34 -1.48
C ILE A 282 -11.64 -1.87 -2.07
N ARG A 283 -10.60 -1.87 -1.25
CA ARG A 283 -9.22 -1.72 -1.69
C ARG A 283 -8.37 -2.88 -1.16
N THR A 284 -7.27 -3.14 -1.86
CA THR A 284 -6.26 -4.11 -1.44
C THR A 284 -4.99 -3.39 -1.00
N CYS A 285 -4.55 -3.62 0.23
CA CYS A 285 -3.22 -3.27 0.70
C CYS A 285 -2.35 -4.54 0.67
N SER A 286 -1.17 -4.47 0.07
CA SER A 286 -0.28 -5.64 -0.03
C SER A 286 1.10 -5.38 0.57
N PHE A 287 1.63 -6.39 1.23
CA PHE A 287 2.95 -6.43 1.82
C PHE A 287 3.73 -7.52 1.11
N ARG A 288 4.85 -7.18 0.50
CA ARG A 288 5.66 -8.12 -0.28
C ARG A 288 7.07 -8.16 0.26
N GLN A 289 7.66 -9.35 0.19
CA GLN A 289 9.09 -9.48 0.40
C GLN A 289 9.82 -10.06 -0.80
N SER A 290 11.01 -9.53 -1.04
CA SER A 290 11.92 -9.99 -2.08
C SER A 290 13.35 -9.78 -1.62
N ASN A 291 14.13 -10.85 -1.51
CA ASN A 291 15.53 -10.80 -1.06
C ASN A 291 15.73 -10.01 0.27
N ASN A 292 14.91 -10.27 1.28
CA ASN A 292 14.90 -9.60 2.60
C ASN A 292 14.50 -8.12 2.59
N LEU A 293 13.99 -7.58 1.48
CA LEU A 293 13.39 -6.25 1.44
C LEU A 293 11.89 -6.38 1.62
N MET A 294 11.33 -5.54 2.48
CA MET A 294 9.89 -5.45 2.70
C MET A 294 9.34 -4.23 1.97
N THR A 295 8.36 -4.44 1.10
CA THR A 295 7.70 -3.37 0.35
C THR A 295 6.21 -3.37 0.66
N VAL A 296 5.63 -2.17 0.71
CA VAL A 296 4.19 -1.96 0.90
C VAL A 296 3.63 -1.34 -0.37
N SER A 297 2.54 -1.91 -0.87
CA SER A 297 1.69 -1.28 -1.87
C SER A 297 0.35 -0.97 -1.21
N ASP A 298 0.23 0.29 -0.79
CA ASP A 298 -0.97 0.87 -0.18
C ASP A 298 -1.57 1.92 -1.14
N PRO A 299 -2.69 1.61 -1.82
CA PRO A 299 -3.27 2.51 -2.80
C PRO A 299 -3.76 3.82 -2.18
N TYR A 300 -3.12 4.93 -2.57
CA TYR A 300 -3.49 6.29 -2.20
C TYR A 300 -4.05 7.06 -3.41
N PRO A 301 -5.27 7.63 -3.34
CA PRO A 301 -5.88 8.36 -4.45
C PRO A 301 -5.31 9.76 -4.57
N GLU A 302 -4.07 9.86 -5.06
CA GLU A 302 -3.37 11.11 -5.24
C GLU A 302 -4.12 12.06 -6.20
N ARG A 303 -4.20 13.34 -5.84
CA ARG A 303 -4.97 14.35 -6.58
C ARG A 303 -4.10 15.48 -7.09
N ILE A 304 -4.43 15.99 -8.27
CA ILE A 304 -3.78 17.19 -8.82
C ILE A 304 -3.93 18.33 -7.82
N LYS A 305 -2.80 18.90 -7.37
CA LYS A 305 -2.85 20.08 -6.50
C LYS A 305 -3.42 21.26 -7.28
N ASN A 306 -4.38 22.00 -6.70
CA ASN A 306 -5.03 23.14 -7.36
C ASN A 306 -4.03 24.17 -7.92
N GLN A 307 -2.91 24.40 -7.23
CA GLN A 307 -1.88 25.33 -7.69
C GLN A 307 -1.21 24.88 -9.00
N HIS A 308 -1.05 23.57 -9.22
CA HIS A 308 -0.46 23.01 -10.45
C HIS A 308 -1.33 23.21 -11.71
N LEU A 309 -2.52 23.81 -11.54
CA LEU A 309 -3.40 24.22 -12.62
C LEU A 309 -3.06 25.63 -13.15
N ASN A 310 -2.09 26.29 -12.55
CA ASN A 310 -1.56 27.58 -12.98
C ASN A 310 -0.26 27.36 -13.77
N LEU A 311 -0.17 27.96 -14.96
CA LEU A 311 1.01 27.99 -15.80
C LEU A 311 1.73 29.33 -15.63
N TYR A 312 3.02 29.24 -15.38
CA TYR A 312 3.94 30.37 -15.30
C TYR A 312 4.84 30.41 -16.52
N TYR A 313 5.10 31.60 -17.01
CA TYR A 313 6.14 31.89 -17.97
C TYR A 313 7.14 32.84 -17.32
N LYS A 314 8.35 32.34 -17.03
CA LYS A 314 9.31 33.02 -16.16
C LYS A 314 8.65 33.36 -14.81
N ASP A 315 8.58 34.62 -14.46
CA ASP A 315 8.09 35.08 -13.15
C ASP A 315 6.60 35.49 -13.16
N GLU A 316 5.90 35.31 -14.28
CA GLU A 316 4.52 35.76 -14.46
C GLU A 316 3.55 34.60 -14.68
N VAL A 317 2.35 34.70 -14.09
CA VAL A 317 1.24 33.78 -14.37
C VAL A 317 0.73 34.05 -15.78
N LEU A 318 0.92 33.09 -16.67
CA LEU A 318 0.46 33.16 -18.06
C LEU A 318 -0.97 32.66 -18.21
N PHE A 319 -1.32 31.62 -17.45
CA PHE A 319 -2.59 30.94 -17.57
C PHE A 319 -3.00 30.31 -16.23
N SER A 320 -4.31 30.32 -15.96
CA SER A 320 -4.90 29.58 -14.85
C SER A 320 -6.09 28.76 -15.36
N TRP A 321 -6.08 27.45 -15.13
CA TRP A 321 -7.14 26.57 -15.62
C TRP A 321 -8.52 26.95 -15.07
N SER A 322 -8.57 27.51 -13.85
CA SER A 322 -9.72 28.25 -13.35
C SER A 322 -9.29 29.38 -12.43
N SER A 323 -9.81 30.58 -12.66
CA SER A 323 -9.82 31.64 -11.64
C SER A 323 -11.17 31.62 -10.94
N ASN A 324 -11.19 31.55 -9.61
CA ASN A 324 -12.41 31.52 -8.79
C ASN A 324 -13.40 30.42 -9.17
N GLY A 325 -12.91 29.33 -9.77
CA GLY A 325 -13.78 28.27 -10.23
C GLY A 325 -14.69 28.69 -11.39
N VAL A 326 -14.14 29.31 -12.43
CA VAL A 326 -14.78 29.33 -13.74
C VAL A 326 -13.70 29.08 -14.79
N ARG A 327 -13.96 28.16 -15.73
CA ARG A 327 -13.09 27.94 -16.91
C ARG A 327 -13.11 29.18 -17.78
N GLN A 328 -11.94 29.82 -17.92
CA GLN A 328 -11.80 31.05 -18.67
C GLN A 328 -11.61 30.80 -20.17
N THR A 329 -12.15 31.70 -20.99
CA THR A 329 -11.82 31.81 -22.40
C THR A 329 -10.56 32.66 -22.52
N TYR A 330 -9.57 32.14 -23.24
CA TYR A 330 -8.30 32.81 -23.48
C TYR A 330 -8.22 33.32 -24.92
N TYR A 331 -7.44 34.37 -25.10
CA TYR A 331 -7.21 35.01 -26.40
C TYR A 331 -5.73 34.95 -26.76
N SER A 332 -5.47 34.66 -28.03
CA SER A 332 -4.12 34.58 -28.60
C SER A 332 -3.22 35.79 -28.35
N GLN A 333 -3.75 37.01 -28.15
CA GLN A 333 -2.95 38.24 -28.06
C GLN A 333 -1.86 38.18 -26.97
N LEU A 334 -2.20 37.74 -25.75
CA LEU A 334 -1.23 37.63 -24.65
C LEU A 334 -0.12 36.62 -24.98
N PHE A 335 -0.51 35.46 -25.48
CA PHE A 335 0.42 34.40 -25.85
C PHE A 335 1.29 34.79 -27.03
N ASN A 336 0.74 35.45 -28.05
CA ASN A 336 1.47 35.90 -29.22
C ASN A 336 2.54 36.94 -28.86
N ASN A 337 2.24 37.82 -27.90
CA ASN A 337 3.19 38.80 -27.39
C ASN A 337 4.37 38.16 -26.63
N LEU A 338 4.11 37.11 -25.85
CA LEU A 338 5.11 36.50 -24.96
C LEU A 338 5.88 35.33 -25.59
N LEU A 339 5.20 34.53 -26.41
CA LEU A 339 5.69 33.26 -26.96
C LEU A 339 5.91 33.30 -28.47
N GLY A 340 5.56 34.41 -29.13
CA GLY A 340 5.67 34.58 -30.58
C GLY A 340 4.49 33.98 -31.34
N LYS A 341 4.66 33.74 -32.64
CA LYS A 341 3.58 33.28 -33.52
C LYS A 341 3.29 31.78 -33.36
N PRO A 342 2.03 31.35 -33.21
CA PRO A 342 1.67 29.95 -33.13
C PRO A 342 1.54 29.30 -34.51
N LYS A 343 1.73 27.98 -34.54
CA LYS A 343 1.15 27.11 -35.58
C LYS A 343 -0.22 26.65 -35.11
N ILE A 344 -1.24 26.78 -35.96
CA ILE A 344 -2.63 26.44 -35.64
C ILE A 344 -3.11 25.33 -36.56
N GLU A 345 -3.61 24.23 -35.98
CA GLU A 345 -4.09 23.07 -36.73
C GLU A 345 -5.43 22.61 -36.15
N LYS A 346 -6.44 22.38 -37.00
CA LYS A 346 -7.70 21.77 -36.55
C LYS A 346 -7.44 20.31 -36.16
N VAL A 347 -8.00 19.87 -35.04
CA VAL A 347 -7.88 18.49 -34.56
C VAL A 347 -9.25 17.85 -34.42
N GLU A 348 -9.32 16.57 -34.78
CA GLU A 348 -10.53 15.78 -34.57
C GLU A 348 -10.55 15.27 -33.13
N MET A 349 -11.47 15.81 -32.34
CA MET A 349 -11.80 15.35 -31.00
C MET A 349 -13.31 15.36 -30.86
N ILE A 350 -13.85 14.38 -30.14
CA ILE A 350 -15.28 14.27 -29.86
C ILE A 350 -15.52 14.86 -28.48
N ASP A 351 -16.38 15.87 -28.39
CA ASP A 351 -16.98 16.31 -27.14
C ASP A 351 -18.28 15.51 -26.94
N PRO A 352 -18.39 14.65 -25.92
CA PRO A 352 -19.60 13.87 -25.69
C PRO A 352 -20.78 14.74 -25.23
N LEU A 353 -20.54 15.99 -24.83
CA LEU A 353 -21.56 16.88 -24.29
C LEU A 353 -22.11 17.88 -25.33
N GLU A 354 -21.35 18.20 -26.37
CA GLU A 354 -21.73 19.21 -27.37
C GLU A 354 -21.31 18.79 -28.79
N GLU A 355 -22.30 18.53 -29.68
CA GLU A 355 -22.05 18.26 -31.09
C GLU A 355 -21.65 19.54 -31.85
N GLY A 356 -20.71 19.42 -32.80
CA GLY A 356 -20.31 20.50 -33.71
C GLY A 356 -19.28 21.47 -33.15
N VAL A 357 -18.64 21.15 -32.03
CA VAL A 357 -17.58 21.98 -31.45
C VAL A 357 -16.23 21.69 -32.10
N ASP A 358 -15.52 22.75 -32.49
CA ASP A 358 -14.20 22.64 -33.09
C ASP A 358 -13.09 22.67 -32.03
N PHE A 359 -12.15 21.75 -32.19
CA PHE A 359 -10.92 21.70 -31.42
C PHE A 359 -9.74 22.11 -32.28
N TRP A 360 -8.84 22.90 -31.70
CA TRP A 360 -7.66 23.42 -32.39
C TRP A 360 -6.41 23.16 -31.55
N ARG A 361 -5.39 22.58 -32.18
CA ARG A 361 -4.04 22.50 -31.63
C ARG A 361 -3.31 23.80 -31.92
N ILE A 362 -2.86 24.45 -30.87
CA ILE A 362 -2.09 25.69 -30.91
C ILE A 362 -0.68 25.41 -30.41
N THR A 363 0.30 25.47 -31.30
CA THR A 363 1.70 25.16 -30.98
C THR A 363 2.53 26.44 -31.02
N TYR A 364 2.95 26.91 -29.85
CA TYR A 364 3.99 27.93 -29.70
C TYR A 364 5.36 27.26 -29.56
N LYS A 365 6.43 28.07 -29.63
CA LYS A 365 7.79 27.55 -29.45
C LYS A 365 8.00 26.82 -28.12
N GLN A 366 7.34 27.25 -27.03
CA GLN A 366 7.57 26.66 -25.70
C GLN A 366 6.44 25.76 -25.22
N ILE A 367 5.28 25.73 -25.89
CA ILE A 367 4.09 25.06 -25.35
C ILE A 367 3.11 24.70 -26.44
N THR A 368 2.43 23.58 -26.23
CA THR A 368 1.31 23.16 -27.07
C THR A 368 0.04 23.13 -26.23
N PHE A 369 -1.03 23.71 -26.76
CA PHE A 369 -2.36 23.60 -26.19
C PHE A 369 -3.32 22.94 -27.17
N ILE A 370 -4.35 22.28 -26.64
CA ILE A 370 -5.59 22.05 -27.38
C ILE A 370 -6.64 22.96 -26.78
N ILE A 371 -7.29 23.74 -27.64
CA ILE A 371 -8.39 24.61 -27.25
C ILE A 371 -9.70 24.12 -27.85
N ARG A 372 -10.78 24.41 -27.14
CA ARG A 372 -12.15 24.33 -27.62
C ARG A 372 -12.64 25.74 -27.93
N GLY A 373 -12.95 26.03 -29.18
CA GLY A 373 -13.32 27.38 -29.63
C GLY A 373 -13.01 27.67 -31.10
N GLU A 374 -12.63 28.91 -31.39
CA GLU A 374 -12.41 29.43 -32.73
C GLU A 374 -10.93 29.70 -32.99
N ALA A 375 -10.45 29.40 -34.20
CA ALA A 375 -9.12 29.78 -34.64
C ALA A 375 -9.09 30.17 -36.12
N ASP A 376 -8.21 31.10 -36.45
CA ASP A 376 -7.90 31.57 -37.79
C ASP A 376 -6.40 31.31 -38.05
N PRO A 377 -6.05 30.20 -38.73
CA PRO A 377 -4.66 29.85 -39.02
C PRO A 377 -3.93 30.88 -39.88
N GLU A 378 -4.64 31.60 -40.75
CA GLU A 378 -4.02 32.61 -41.64
C GLU A 378 -3.65 33.88 -40.88
N LYS A 379 -4.49 34.27 -39.92
CA LYS A 379 -4.23 35.43 -39.05
C LYS A 379 -3.43 35.09 -37.79
N GLU A 380 -3.16 33.81 -37.54
CA GLU A 380 -2.48 33.31 -36.33
C GLU A 380 -3.22 33.74 -35.03
N LEU A 381 -4.55 33.82 -35.10
CA LEU A 381 -5.42 34.22 -34.00
C LEU A 381 -6.28 33.06 -33.55
N TRP A 382 -6.54 33.00 -32.25
CA TRP A 382 -7.45 32.02 -31.66
C TRP A 382 -8.11 32.59 -30.40
N THR A 383 -9.27 32.01 -30.07
CA THR A 383 -10.03 32.24 -28.85
C THR A 383 -10.69 30.94 -28.40
N GLY A 384 -10.53 30.58 -27.13
CA GLY A 384 -11.12 29.33 -26.65
C GLY A 384 -10.79 28.98 -25.21
N LYS A 385 -11.41 27.91 -24.73
CA LYS A 385 -11.07 27.29 -23.46
C LYS A 385 -9.95 26.28 -23.67
N VAL A 386 -8.95 26.29 -22.80
CA VAL A 386 -7.87 25.29 -22.85
C VAL A 386 -8.39 23.97 -22.31
N GLU A 387 -8.25 22.91 -23.12
CA GLU A 387 -8.69 21.56 -22.81
C GLU A 387 -7.51 20.62 -22.55
N GLN A 388 -6.36 20.92 -23.17
CA GLN A 388 -5.10 20.24 -22.92
C GLN A 388 -3.95 21.24 -22.95
N LEU A 389 -2.97 21.01 -22.09
CA LEU A 389 -1.70 21.72 -22.02
C LEU A 389 -0.57 20.71 -22.00
N GLU A 390 0.49 20.99 -22.73
CA GLU A 390 1.68 20.13 -22.79
C GLU A 390 2.96 20.92 -22.61
N LEU A 391 3.77 20.51 -21.63
CA LEU A 391 5.17 20.92 -21.48
C LEU A 391 6.09 19.79 -21.97
N SER A 392 7.07 20.12 -22.80
CA SER A 392 8.00 19.19 -23.44
C SER A 392 9.39 19.81 -23.57
N GLU A 393 10.27 19.23 -24.39
CA GLU A 393 11.66 19.66 -24.56
C GLU A 393 11.86 21.15 -24.86
N GLN A 394 10.88 21.78 -25.49
CA GLN A 394 10.95 23.18 -25.86
C GLN A 394 10.50 24.13 -24.74
N SER A 395 9.93 23.61 -23.65
CA SER A 395 9.36 24.36 -22.53
C SER A 395 10.40 24.82 -21.51
N THR A 396 11.42 25.56 -21.95
CA THR A 396 12.57 25.92 -21.10
C THR A 396 12.22 26.96 -20.02
N ASP A 397 11.26 27.84 -20.27
CA ASP A 397 10.91 28.96 -19.38
C ASP A 397 9.53 28.82 -18.73
N LEU A 398 8.90 27.64 -18.88
CA LEU A 398 7.56 27.38 -18.39
C LEU A 398 7.57 26.40 -17.21
N SER A 399 6.61 26.59 -16.32
CA SER A 399 6.35 25.70 -15.19
C SER A 399 4.89 25.74 -14.78
N LEU A 400 4.44 24.68 -14.11
CA LEU A 400 3.13 24.59 -13.48
C LEU A 400 3.28 24.80 -11.96
N GLY A 401 2.26 25.34 -11.30
CA GLY A 401 2.27 25.50 -9.85
C GLY A 401 2.82 26.83 -9.39
N ASN A 402 4.09 27.02 -9.69
CA ASN A 402 4.90 28.15 -9.27
C ASN A 402 5.96 28.45 -10.33
N VAL A 403 6.73 29.52 -10.11
CA VAL A 403 7.91 29.89 -10.91
C VAL A 403 8.90 28.74 -10.95
N LYS A 404 9.53 28.53 -12.11
CA LYS A 404 10.42 27.39 -12.35
C LYS A 404 11.58 27.37 -11.37
N GLY A 405 11.73 26.25 -10.65
CA GLY A 405 12.80 26.04 -9.68
C GLY A 405 12.41 26.41 -8.24
N GLU A 406 11.27 27.08 -8.04
CA GLU A 406 10.70 27.31 -6.72
C GLU A 406 10.00 26.03 -6.21
N PRO A 407 9.77 25.92 -4.88
CA PRO A 407 8.94 24.86 -4.30
C PRO A 407 7.57 24.78 -4.98
N ASP A 408 7.06 23.55 -5.10
CA ASP A 408 5.80 23.23 -5.79
C ASP A 408 5.74 23.61 -7.29
N SER A 409 6.89 23.79 -7.94
CA SER A 409 6.95 23.93 -9.40
C SER A 409 7.10 22.57 -10.10
N LEU A 410 6.40 22.39 -11.22
CA LEU A 410 6.58 21.26 -12.13
C LEU A 410 7.02 21.78 -13.49
N TYR A 411 8.07 21.20 -14.07
CA TYR A 411 8.62 21.69 -15.33
C TYR A 411 9.37 20.60 -16.10
N TYR A 412 9.56 20.83 -17.40
CA TYR A 412 10.35 19.95 -18.26
C TYR A 412 11.80 19.83 -17.75
N ASN A 413 12.34 18.61 -17.76
CA ASN A 413 13.67 18.25 -17.30
C ASN A 413 13.89 18.50 -15.79
N MET A 414 12.82 18.54 -15.00
CA MET A 414 12.96 18.52 -13.53
C MET A 414 13.47 17.14 -13.08
N PRO A 415 14.35 17.09 -12.06
CA PRO A 415 14.72 15.83 -11.43
C PRO A 415 13.48 15.10 -10.92
N LEU A 416 13.40 13.80 -11.16
CA LEU A 416 12.25 12.98 -10.80
C LEU A 416 11.98 12.98 -9.29
N LYS A 417 13.03 13.03 -8.48
CA LYS A 417 12.94 13.20 -7.03
C LYS A 417 12.17 14.47 -6.61
N ASN A 418 12.35 15.59 -7.31
CA ASN A 418 11.61 16.83 -7.04
C ASN A 418 10.13 16.70 -7.46
N PHE A 419 9.84 15.82 -8.42
CA PHE A 419 8.46 15.49 -8.79
C PHE A 419 7.80 14.67 -7.67
N TYR A 420 8.53 13.73 -7.05
CA TYR A 420 8.04 12.95 -5.90
C TYR A 420 7.76 13.79 -4.66
N GLU A 421 8.49 14.88 -4.45
CA GLU A 421 8.14 15.85 -3.40
C GLU A 421 6.73 16.46 -3.63
N ASN A 422 6.25 16.48 -4.87
CA ASN A 422 4.92 16.97 -5.21
C ASN A 422 3.86 15.89 -5.26
N TYR A 423 4.20 14.74 -5.82
CA TYR A 423 3.33 13.60 -6.08
C TYR A 423 4.04 12.31 -5.70
N PRO A 424 4.17 12.03 -4.39
CA PRO A 424 4.96 10.90 -3.90
C PRO A 424 4.41 9.53 -4.34
N PHE A 425 3.10 9.40 -4.58
CA PHE A 425 2.47 8.15 -5.01
C PHE A 425 2.38 7.98 -6.53
N SER A 426 3.00 8.91 -7.27
CA SER A 426 3.00 8.89 -8.74
C SER A 426 3.63 7.63 -9.36
N PRO A 427 4.70 7.00 -8.83
CA PRO A 427 5.20 5.73 -9.36
C PRO A 427 4.16 4.61 -9.36
N GLU A 428 3.43 4.47 -8.26
CA GLU A 428 2.39 3.47 -8.05
C GLU A 428 1.18 3.70 -8.98
N ALA A 429 0.94 4.96 -9.38
CA ALA A 429 -0.11 5.38 -10.30
C ALA A 429 0.37 5.49 -11.78
N ASN A 430 1.53 4.93 -12.13
CA ASN A 430 2.13 5.06 -13.48
C ASN A 430 2.23 6.51 -13.98
N PHE A 431 2.49 7.43 -13.05
CA PHE A 431 2.61 8.88 -13.29
C PHE A 431 1.35 9.54 -13.84
N VAL A 432 0.18 8.96 -13.56
CA VAL A 432 -1.13 9.50 -13.89
C VAL A 432 -1.82 9.97 -12.61
N ILE A 433 -1.98 11.28 -12.46
CA ILE A 433 -2.63 11.90 -11.30
C ILE A 433 -3.98 12.45 -11.72
N LEU A 434 -5.05 11.97 -11.07
CA LEU A 434 -6.41 12.40 -11.37
C LEU A 434 -6.76 13.67 -10.58
N GLY A 435 -7.61 14.50 -11.15
CA GLY A 435 -8.11 15.71 -10.51
C GLY A 435 -9.60 15.87 -10.76
N ASN A 436 -10.25 16.67 -9.92
CA ASN A 436 -11.58 17.17 -10.20
C ASN A 436 -11.59 18.66 -9.93
N GLN A 437 -11.86 19.43 -10.98
CA GLN A 437 -12.05 20.86 -10.87
C GLN A 437 -13.48 21.18 -11.29
N GLN A 438 -14.35 21.39 -10.29
CA GLN A 438 -15.74 21.82 -10.46
C GLN A 438 -16.61 20.87 -11.29
N GLY A 439 -16.48 19.57 -11.05
CA GLY A 439 -17.23 18.55 -11.77
C GLY A 439 -16.57 18.13 -13.09
N GLN A 440 -15.57 18.87 -13.58
CA GLN A 440 -14.74 18.42 -14.68
C GLN A 440 -13.62 17.52 -14.15
N ARG A 441 -13.60 16.28 -14.63
CA ARG A 441 -12.46 15.38 -14.40
C ARG A 441 -11.24 15.87 -15.16
N MET A 442 -10.09 15.77 -14.51
CA MET A 442 -8.81 16.18 -15.04
C MET A 442 -7.78 15.09 -14.81
N GLU A 443 -6.73 15.14 -15.62
CA GLU A 443 -5.59 14.25 -15.52
C GLU A 443 -4.30 15.05 -15.77
N LEU A 444 -3.33 14.83 -14.89
CA LEU A 444 -1.94 15.21 -15.07
C LEU A 444 -1.15 13.91 -15.34
N THR A 445 -0.52 13.84 -16.50
CA THR A 445 0.34 12.73 -16.89
C THR A 445 1.77 13.23 -17.01
N ALA A 446 2.70 12.61 -16.27
CA ALA A 446 4.12 12.84 -16.42
C ALA A 446 4.76 11.68 -17.20
N GLN A 447 5.53 12.00 -18.24
CA GLN A 447 6.43 11.04 -18.87
C GLN A 447 7.81 11.22 -18.26
N VAL A 448 8.43 10.10 -17.92
CA VAL A 448 9.72 10.06 -17.24
C VAL A 448 10.74 9.42 -18.17
N ASN A 449 11.94 10.00 -18.22
CA ASN A 449 13.09 9.42 -18.89
C ASN A 449 14.26 9.38 -17.91
N GLN A 450 14.75 8.16 -17.62
CA GLN A 450 15.76 7.92 -16.60
C GLN A 450 15.35 8.57 -15.27
N ASP A 451 16.05 9.64 -14.87
CA ASP A 451 15.86 10.33 -13.59
C ASP A 451 15.22 11.71 -13.73
N THR A 452 14.55 11.99 -14.87
CA THR A 452 13.96 13.31 -15.16
C THR A 452 12.57 13.21 -15.77
N VAL A 453 11.77 14.26 -15.58
CA VAL A 453 10.48 14.42 -16.25
C VAL A 453 10.71 14.93 -17.68
N SER A 454 10.37 14.12 -18.69
CA SER A 454 10.55 14.43 -20.10
C SER A 454 9.33 15.10 -20.74
N ARG A 455 8.15 14.96 -20.13
CA ARG A 455 6.90 15.58 -20.61
C ARG A 455 5.90 15.71 -19.48
N LEU A 456 5.12 16.79 -19.48
CA LEU A 456 3.97 16.97 -18.60
C LEU A 456 2.76 17.30 -19.44
N ILE A 457 1.66 16.60 -19.23
CA ILE A 457 0.39 16.84 -19.93
C ILE A 457 -0.69 17.03 -18.87
N ILE A 458 -1.38 18.16 -18.90
CA ILE A 458 -2.63 18.35 -18.16
C ILE A 458 -3.77 18.38 -19.16
N ARG A 459 -4.83 17.60 -18.93
CA ARG A 459 -6.01 17.59 -19.78
C ARG A 459 -7.32 17.45 -19.02
N ALA A 460 -8.38 17.96 -19.64
CA ALA A 460 -9.75 17.63 -19.29
C ALA A 460 -10.07 16.20 -19.76
N ILE A 461 -10.79 15.43 -18.94
CA ILE A 461 -11.35 14.13 -19.32
C ILE A 461 -12.87 14.29 -19.44
N TYR A 462 -13.40 13.90 -20.59
CA TYR A 462 -14.81 13.81 -20.87
C TYR A 462 -15.21 12.32 -20.85
N GLU A 463 -16.25 11.96 -20.09
CA GLU A 463 -16.81 10.60 -20.07
C GLU A 463 -17.95 10.46 -21.07
#